data_AF-A0A7Z9IVS5-F1
#
_entry.id   AF-A0A7Z9IVS5-F1
#
_cell.length_a   1.000
_cell.length_b   1.000
_cell.length_c   1.000
_cell.angle_alpha   90.00
_cell.angle_beta   90.00
_cell.angle_gamma   90.00
#
_symmetry.space_group_name_H-M   'P 1'
#
loop_
_entity.id
_entity.type
_entity.pdbx_description
1 polymer ?
#
loop_
_entity_poly.entity_id
_entity_poly.type
_entity_poly.pdbx_seq_one_letter_code
_entity_poly.pdbx_strand_id
1 'polypeptide(L)'
;MLSIQDLSRPGLKPFSIDLNEGECVVLTGPSGAGKTLLLRAIADLDPNKGSVFLNQVNKNEYTAPEWRRAVCYLSTESGWWADDVGIHFPNHQSAGELLPKLGIGPDALNWQVARLSTGERQRLAL
;
A
#
# COMPACT_ATOMS: atom_id res chain seq x y z
N MET A 1 13.27 9.82 2.61
CA MET A 1 13.87 9.44 1.29
C MET A 1 13.73 7.95 1.06
N LEU A 2 13.24 7.53 -0.10
CA LEU A 2 13.20 6.12 -0.53
C LEU A 2 14.22 5.93 -1.66
N SER A 3 15.18 5.03 -1.49
CA SER A 3 16.20 4.71 -2.50
C SER A 3 16.05 3.25 -2.92
N ILE A 4 15.94 2.99 -4.22
CA ILE A 4 15.83 1.66 -4.80
C ILE A 4 17.03 1.42 -5.71
N GLN A 5 17.71 0.29 -5.52
CA GLN A 5 18.93 -0.06 -6.24
C GLN A 5 18.83 -1.48 -6.80
N ASP A 6 18.84 -1.59 -8.13
CA ASP A 6 18.85 -2.84 -8.90
C ASP A 6 17.73 -3.83 -8.51
N LEU A 7 16.57 -3.28 -8.11
CA LEU A 7 15.42 -4.08 -7.70
C LEU A 7 14.93 -4.91 -8.88
N SER A 8 14.94 -6.23 -8.71
CA SER A 8 14.67 -7.17 -9.80
C SER A 8 13.96 -8.44 -9.32
N ARG A 9 13.15 -9.03 -10.19
CA ARG A 9 12.48 -10.33 -9.99
C ARG A 9 11.98 -10.89 -11.34
N PRO A 10 11.51 -12.16 -11.43
CA PRO A 10 10.91 -12.66 -12.66
C PRO A 10 9.77 -11.73 -13.16
N GLY A 11 9.86 -11.31 -14.43
CA GLY A 11 8.91 -10.36 -15.02
C GLY A 11 9.21 -8.88 -14.75
N LEU A 12 10.28 -8.55 -14.01
CA LEU A 12 10.72 -7.18 -13.74
C LEU A 12 12.22 -7.04 -14.06
N LYS A 13 12.57 -6.19 -15.04
CA LYS A 13 13.96 -5.82 -15.30
C LYS A 13 14.52 -5.01 -14.11
N PRO A 14 15.84 -5.01 -13.87
CA PRO A 14 16.45 -4.20 -12.82
C PRO A 14 15.99 -2.75 -12.89
N PHE A 15 15.57 -2.22 -11.74
CA PHE A 15 15.03 -0.87 -11.61
C PHE A 15 15.71 -0.16 -10.44
N SER A 16 16.11 1.10 -10.68
CA SER A 16 16.75 1.96 -9.69
C SER A 16 16.14 3.35 -9.75
N ILE A 17 15.85 3.94 -8.60
CA ILE A 17 15.34 5.31 -8.47
C ILE A 17 15.58 5.82 -7.05
N ASP A 18 15.80 7.13 -6.93
CA ASP A 18 15.83 7.85 -5.67
C ASP A 18 14.62 8.79 -5.61
N LEU A 19 13.87 8.73 -4.51
CA LEU A 19 12.69 9.55 -4.24
C LEU A 19 12.89 10.34 -2.95
N ASN A 20 12.71 11.65 -3.03
CA ASN A 20 12.82 12.54 -1.88
C ASN A 20 11.58 12.48 -0.99
N GLU A 21 11.71 12.94 0.25
CA GLU A 21 10.56 13.07 1.14
C GLU A 21 9.55 14.09 0.58
N GLY A 22 8.26 13.75 0.64
CA GLY A 22 7.18 14.58 0.10
C GLY A 22 7.05 14.54 -1.43
N GLU A 23 7.94 13.83 -2.14
CA GLU A 23 7.87 13.71 -3.59
C GLU A 23 6.70 12.81 -4.01
N CYS A 24 5.86 13.31 -4.93
CA CYS A 24 4.75 12.55 -5.50
C CYS A 24 5.08 12.18 -6.95
N VAL A 25 5.29 10.89 -7.19
CA VAL A 25 5.72 10.37 -8.50
C VAL A 25 4.65 9.47 -9.10
N VAL A 26 4.47 9.56 -10.42
CA VAL A 26 3.54 8.74 -11.17
C VAL A 26 4.30 7.67 -11.97
N LEU A 27 3.98 6.40 -11.72
CA LEU A 27 4.47 5.28 -12.53
C LEU A 27 3.49 4.96 -13.67
N THR A 28 3.89 5.21 -14.91
CA THR A 28 3.06 4.97 -16.10
C THR A 28 3.66 3.89 -17.01
N GLY A 29 2.85 3.34 -17.91
CA GLY A 29 3.25 2.31 -18.88
C GLY A 29 2.09 1.40 -19.26
N PRO A 30 2.23 0.61 -20.35
CA PRO A 30 1.15 -0.26 -20.84
C PRO A 30 0.74 -1.32 -19.81
N SER A 31 -0.43 -1.93 -20.00
CA SER A 31 -0.83 -3.10 -19.22
C SER A 31 0.22 -4.21 -19.37
N GLY A 32 0.52 -4.92 -18.29
CA GLY A 32 1.56 -5.96 -18.29
C GLY A 32 3.02 -5.45 -18.23
N ALA A 33 3.29 -4.14 -18.21
CA ALA A 33 4.65 -3.60 -18.13
C ALA A 33 5.39 -3.87 -16.79
N GLY A 34 4.76 -4.55 -15.83
CA GLY A 34 5.37 -4.88 -14.53
C GLY A 34 5.13 -3.86 -13.42
N LYS A 35 4.28 -2.84 -13.62
CA LYS A 35 4.00 -1.79 -12.61
C LYS A 35 3.58 -2.36 -11.24
N THR A 36 2.61 -3.27 -11.25
CA THR A 36 2.14 -3.94 -10.04
C THR A 36 3.24 -4.81 -9.41
N LEU A 37 4.05 -5.48 -10.23
CA LEU A 37 5.17 -6.30 -9.73
C LEU A 37 6.25 -5.43 -9.06
N LEU A 38 6.52 -4.24 -9.61
CA LEU A 38 7.45 -3.28 -9.02
C LEU A 38 6.94 -2.77 -7.68
N LEU A 39 5.71 -2.27 -7.61
CA LEU A 39 5.14 -1.74 -6.37
C LEU A 39 5.07 -2.79 -5.26
N ARG A 40 4.70 -4.03 -5.60
CA ARG A 40 4.70 -5.16 -4.65
C ARG A 40 6.11 -5.55 -4.18
N ALA A 41 7.11 -5.48 -5.05
CA ALA A 41 8.50 -5.75 -4.67
C ALA A 41 9.05 -4.66 -3.73
N ILE A 42 8.74 -3.38 -3.97
CA ILE A 42 9.12 -2.26 -3.10
C ILE A 42 8.52 -2.44 -1.69
N ALA A 43 7.25 -2.82 -1.61
CA ALA A 43 6.55 -3.10 -0.35
C ALA A 43 6.91 -4.47 0.29
N ASP A 44 7.88 -5.20 -0.26
CA ASP A 44 8.32 -6.51 0.22
C ASP A 44 7.20 -7.57 0.31
N LEU A 45 6.30 -7.57 -0.67
CA LEU A 45 5.20 -8.53 -0.77
C LEU A 45 5.52 -9.72 -1.68
N ASP A 46 6.48 -9.57 -2.59
CA ASP A 46 6.93 -10.60 -3.52
C ASP A 46 8.45 -10.79 -3.41
N PRO A 47 8.99 -12.03 -3.54
CA PRO A 47 10.43 -12.27 -3.56
C PRO A 47 11.14 -11.45 -4.63
N ASN A 48 12.23 -10.79 -4.24
CA ASN A 48 13.00 -9.87 -5.06
C ASN A 48 14.49 -9.89 -4.71
N LYS A 49 15.33 -9.35 -5.60
CA LYS A 49 16.76 -9.07 -5.40
C LYS A 49 17.02 -7.57 -5.53
N GLY A 50 18.20 -7.13 -5.14
CA GLY A 50 18.56 -5.71 -5.07
C GLY A 50 18.38 -5.17 -3.66
N SER A 51 18.40 -3.85 -3.53
CA SER A 51 18.31 -3.17 -2.24
C SER A 51 17.27 -2.06 -2.28
N VAL A 52 16.51 -1.94 -1.19
CA VAL A 52 15.57 -0.84 -0.98
C VAL A 52 15.89 -0.22 0.37
N PHE A 53 15.99 1.10 0.43
CA PHE A 53 16.33 1.86 1.62
C PHE A 53 15.24 2.88 1.92
N LEU A 54 14.83 2.96 3.18
CA LEU A 54 13.97 4.03 3.68
C LEU A 54 14.77 4.84 4.69
N ASN A 55 14.94 6.15 4.43
CA ASN A 55 15.72 7.05 5.27
C ASN A 55 17.12 6.50 5.57
N GLN A 56 17.80 6.01 4.52
CA GLN A 56 19.15 5.40 4.57
C GLN A 56 19.24 4.04 5.27
N VAL A 57 18.17 3.55 5.89
CA VAL A 57 18.12 2.22 6.53
C VAL A 57 17.71 1.19 5.49
N ASN A 58 18.44 0.08 5.40
CA ASN A 58 18.12 -0.97 4.44
C ASN A 58 16.85 -1.72 4.88
N LYS A 59 15.99 -2.08 3.91
CA LYS A 59 14.78 -2.90 4.14
C LYS A 59 15.06 -4.12 5.02
N ASN A 60 16.18 -4.79 4.82
CA ASN A 60 16.52 -6.03 5.54
C ASN A 60 16.87 -5.80 7.03
N GLU A 61 17.04 -4.56 7.46
CA GLU A 61 17.21 -4.19 8.86
C GLU A 61 15.87 -4.04 9.61
N TYR A 62 14.75 -4.01 8.88
CA TYR A 62 13.40 -4.06 9.45
C TYR A 62 12.90 -5.50 9.54
N THR A 63 12.03 -5.79 10.50
CA THR A 63 11.16 -6.95 10.36
C THR A 63 10.16 -6.71 9.22
N ALA A 64 9.69 -7.79 8.58
CA ALA A 64 8.73 -7.66 7.48
C ALA A 64 7.45 -6.86 7.85
N PRO A 65 6.84 -7.01 9.05
CA PRO A 65 5.72 -6.18 9.46
C PRO A 65 6.06 -4.70 9.65
N GLU A 66 7.26 -4.38 10.15
CA GLU A 66 7.69 -2.99 10.32
C GLU A 66 7.89 -2.31 8.96
N TRP A 67 8.56 -2.97 8.01
CA TRP A 67 8.74 -2.45 6.66
C TRP A 67 7.38 -2.18 5.99
N ARG A 68 6.46 -3.14 6.04
CA ARG A 68 5.14 -3.04 5.39
C ARG A 68 4.22 -1.98 6.02
N ARG A 69 4.50 -1.54 7.25
CA ARG A 69 3.82 -0.38 7.88
C ARG A 69 4.44 0.95 7.45
N ALA A 70 5.73 0.97 7.15
CA ALA A 70 6.43 2.18 6.71
C ALA A 70 6.33 2.40 5.19
N VAL A 71 6.28 1.31 4.43
CA VAL A 71 6.14 1.27 2.97
C VAL A 71 4.87 0.51 2.61
N CYS A 72 3.75 1.24 2.66
CA CYS A 72 2.42 0.67 2.45
C CYS A 72 2.09 0.48 0.97
N TYR A 73 1.49 -0.67 0.64
CA TYR A 73 0.96 -0.95 -0.69
C TYR A 73 -0.56 -0.94 -0.66
N LEU A 74 -1.16 0.00 -1.40
CA LEU A 74 -2.59 0.02 -1.67
C LEU A 74 -2.88 -0.70 -2.99
N SER A 75 -3.55 -1.84 -2.93
CA SER A 75 -3.94 -2.60 -4.11
C SER A 75 -5.12 -1.97 -4.84
N THR A 76 -5.24 -2.24 -6.15
CA THR A 76 -6.40 -1.84 -6.95
C THR A 76 -7.71 -2.41 -6.38
N GLU A 77 -7.65 -3.65 -5.89
CA GLU A 77 -8.73 -4.32 -5.18
C GLU A 77 -8.34 -4.50 -3.72
N SER A 78 -9.07 -3.86 -2.82
CA SER A 78 -8.83 -3.91 -1.37
C SER A 78 -9.27 -5.27 -0.80
N GLY A 79 -8.47 -5.81 0.12
CA GLY A 79 -8.79 -7.03 0.85
C GLY A 79 -9.72 -6.78 2.04
N TRP A 80 -10.75 -7.62 2.18
CA TRP A 80 -11.72 -7.59 3.29
C TRP A 80 -11.91 -9.03 3.79
N TRP A 81 -11.55 -9.31 5.05
CA TRP A 81 -11.54 -10.66 5.62
C TRP A 81 -12.72 -10.96 6.56
N ALA A 82 -13.61 -9.98 6.74
CA ALA A 82 -14.85 -10.13 7.47
C ALA A 82 -15.99 -9.36 6.78
N ASP A 83 -17.22 -9.66 7.15
CA ASP A 83 -18.39 -9.02 6.55
C ASP A 83 -18.64 -7.62 7.14
N ASP A 84 -18.32 -7.39 8.40
CA ASP A 84 -18.46 -6.08 9.05
C ASP A 84 -17.25 -5.19 8.79
N VAL A 85 -17.51 -3.94 8.38
CA VAL A 85 -16.46 -2.95 8.11
C VAL A 85 -15.61 -2.71 9.37
N GLY A 86 -16.24 -2.52 10.53
CA GLY A 86 -15.56 -2.19 11.79
C GLY A 86 -14.47 -3.19 12.22
N ILE A 87 -14.61 -4.48 11.88
CA ILE A 87 -13.61 -5.53 12.22
C ILE A 87 -12.22 -5.21 11.64
N HIS A 88 -12.15 -4.47 10.54
CA HIS A 88 -10.91 -4.13 9.84
C HIS A 88 -10.17 -2.95 10.49
N PHE A 89 -10.83 -2.20 11.37
CA PHE A 89 -10.30 -0.97 11.97
C PHE A 89 -10.11 -1.15 13.49
N PRO A 90 -8.95 -1.66 13.94
CA PRO A 90 -8.72 -1.93 15.36
C PRO A 90 -8.87 -0.69 16.25
N ASN A 91 -8.63 0.51 15.71
CA ASN A 91 -8.90 1.77 16.39
C ASN A 91 -10.11 2.48 15.75
N HIS A 92 -11.30 2.19 16.27
CA HIS A 92 -12.57 2.75 15.77
C HIS A 92 -12.65 4.27 15.96
N GLN A 93 -12.04 4.81 17.01
CA GLN A 93 -12.02 6.25 17.27
C GLN A 93 -11.25 6.99 16.17
N SER A 94 -10.00 6.60 15.91
CA SER A 94 -9.20 7.22 14.85
C SER A 94 -9.80 6.99 13.46
N ALA A 95 -10.40 5.82 13.20
CA ALA A 95 -11.11 5.58 11.96
C ALA A 95 -12.31 6.55 11.80
N GLY A 96 -13.11 6.72 12.86
CA GLY A 96 -14.26 7.63 12.90
C GLY A 96 -13.88 9.08 12.58
N GLU A 97 -12.71 9.54 13.00
CA GLU A 97 -12.18 10.88 12.69
C GLU A 97 -11.75 11.05 11.22
N LEU A 98 -11.39 9.95 10.54
CA LEU A 98 -10.94 9.95 9.15
C LEU A 98 -12.08 9.75 8.15
N LEU A 99 -13.14 9.01 8.51
CA LEU A 99 -14.27 8.71 7.63
C LEU A 99 -14.87 9.95 6.94
N PRO A 100 -15.14 11.07 7.64
CA PRO A 100 -15.67 12.26 6.98
C PRO A 100 -14.69 12.88 5.98
N LYS A 101 -13.37 12.80 6.25
CA LYS A 101 -12.34 13.32 5.34
C LYS A 101 -12.25 12.50 4.05
N LEU A 102 -12.66 11.24 4.10
CA LEU A 102 -12.78 10.35 2.95
C LEU A 102 -14.15 10.47 2.26
N GLY A 103 -15.06 11.30 2.76
CA GLY A 103 -16.43 11.43 2.24
C GLY A 103 -17.24 10.16 2.47
N ILE A 104 -17.07 9.52 3.63
CA ILE A 104 -17.78 8.32 4.07
C ILE A 104 -18.58 8.64 5.33
N GLY A 105 -19.76 8.05 5.46
CA GLY A 105 -20.66 8.27 6.60
C GLY A 105 -20.01 7.87 7.93
N PRO A 106 -20.31 8.58 9.04
CA PRO A 106 -19.71 8.30 10.35
C PRO A 106 -20.12 6.95 10.93
N ASP A 107 -21.23 6.38 10.46
CA ASP A 107 -21.76 5.07 10.83
C ASP A 107 -21.15 3.92 10.01
N ALA A 108 -20.19 4.19 9.12
CA ALA A 108 -19.66 3.18 8.19
C ALA A 108 -19.01 1.97 8.85
N LEU A 109 -18.49 2.11 10.07
CA LEU A 109 -17.95 0.98 10.84
C LEU A 109 -19.02 -0.06 11.17
N ASN A 110 -20.30 0.31 11.16
CA ASN A 110 -21.43 -0.60 11.41
C ASN A 110 -22.01 -1.19 10.11
N TRP A 111 -21.43 -0.88 8.94
CA TRP A 111 -21.92 -1.37 7.66
C TRP A 111 -21.38 -2.76 7.34
N GLN A 112 -22.08 -3.44 6.45
CA GLN A 112 -21.60 -4.65 5.79
C GLN A 112 -20.71 -4.27 4.60
N VAL A 113 -19.58 -4.94 4.41
CA VAL A 113 -18.67 -4.78 3.26
C VAL A 113 -19.41 -4.98 1.94
N ALA A 114 -20.40 -5.89 1.91
CA ALA A 114 -21.23 -6.16 0.74
C ALA A 114 -22.02 -4.93 0.24
N ARG A 115 -22.33 -3.96 1.10
CA ARG A 115 -23.02 -2.71 0.73
C ARG A 115 -22.10 -1.73 0.01
N LEU A 116 -20.80 -1.76 0.32
CA LEU A 116 -19.86 -0.75 -0.16
C LEU A 116 -19.72 -0.79 -1.68
N SER A 117 -19.86 0.37 -2.31
CA SER A 117 -19.44 0.57 -3.69
C SER A 117 -17.94 0.35 -3.84
N THR A 118 -17.47 0.07 -5.06
CA THR A 118 -16.03 -0.06 -5.35
C THR A 118 -15.22 1.15 -4.89
N GLY A 119 -15.75 2.36 -5.06
CA GLY A 119 -15.09 3.59 -4.63
C GLY A 119 -15.06 3.77 -3.10
N GLU A 120 -16.07 3.30 -2.37
CA GLU A 120 -16.03 3.29 -0.90
C GLU A 120 -15.04 2.26 -0.37
N ARG A 121 -14.98 1.07 -0.98
CA ARG A 121 -13.98 0.05 -0.62
C ARG A 121 -12.56 0.56 -0.80
N GLN A 122 -12.28 1.24 -1.91
CA GLN A 122 -10.96 1.82 -2.16
C GLN A 122 -10.63 2.94 -1.18
N ARG A 123 -11.58 3.84 -0.90
CA ARG A 123 -11.35 4.95 0.05
C ARG A 123 -11.17 4.47 1.48
N LEU A 124 -11.90 3.44 1.92
CA LEU A 124 -11.72 2.85 3.25
C LEU A 124 -10.40 2.09 3.42
N ALA A 125 -9.77 1.67 2.32
CA ALA A 125 -8.49 0.96 2.38
C ALA A 125 -7.26 1.89 2.46
N LEU A 126 -7.46 3.22 2.34
CA LEU A 126 -6.44 4.25 2.55
C LEU A 126 -6.06 4.36 4.03
#